data_AF-A0A1M5VMU3-F1
#
_entry.id   AF-A0A1M5VMU3-F1
#
_cell.length_a   1.000
_cell.length_b   1.000
_cell.length_c   1.000
_cell.angle_alpha   90.00
_cell.angle_beta   90.00
_cell.angle_gamma   90.00
#
_symmetry.space_group_name_H-M   'P 1'
#
loop_
_entity.id
_entity.type
_entity.pdbx_description
1 polymer ?
#
loop_
_entity_poly.entity_id
_entity_poly.type
_entity_poly.pdbx_seq_one_letter_code
_entity_poly.pdbx_strand_id
1 'polypeptide(L)'
;MVNRNKKIKNIVLLIIVLISLLELYFSYKVAKEYAGIYEIGIFLPFIIQPFIYYKLLFKVQKTYFKSRFTVVLLISFTLPLTIFFTLPNFTYNEGKQLIEEYAHSDGHLVFRDISKDEDTKAICNNPSRLFVSDRAYYYEIQLNGKNEFFLVNPLTGRVEQLLDKY
;
A
#
# COMPACT_ATOMS: atom_id res chain seq x y z
N MET A 1 1.88 45.64 0.92
CA MET A 1 1.42 44.54 0.02
C MET A 1 2.33 43.29 0.00
N VAL A 2 3.66 43.42 0.20
CA VAL A 2 4.63 42.30 0.16
C VAL A 2 4.36 41.22 1.23
N ASN A 3 3.93 41.62 2.44
CA ASN A 3 3.78 40.72 3.58
C ASN A 3 2.62 39.70 3.42
N ARG A 4 1.54 40.09 2.75
CA ARG A 4 0.36 39.22 2.51
C ARG A 4 0.68 38.08 1.54
N ASN A 5 1.55 38.32 0.57
CA ASN A 5 1.96 37.32 -0.43
C ASN A 5 2.93 36.29 0.16
N LYS A 6 3.81 36.71 1.09
CA LYS A 6 4.69 35.81 1.85
C LYS A 6 3.91 34.93 2.82
N LYS A 7 2.93 35.49 3.54
CA LYS A 7 2.07 34.73 4.45
C LYS A 7 1.26 33.65 3.72
N ILE A 8 0.67 33.97 2.57
CA ILE A 8 -0.07 32.99 1.75
C ILE A 8 0.85 31.86 1.25
N LYS A 9 2.05 32.19 0.74
CA LYS A 9 3.05 31.20 0.34
C LYS A 9 3.39 30.22 1.46
N ASN A 10 3.64 30.75 2.66
CA ASN A 10 3.96 29.91 3.82
C ASN A 10 2.80 29.00 4.23
N ILE A 11 1.56 29.49 4.20
CA ILE A 11 0.38 28.69 4.51
C ILE A 11 0.20 27.56 3.48
N VAL A 12 0.31 27.89 2.19
CA VAL A 12 0.21 26.89 1.11
C VAL A 12 1.32 25.85 1.23
N LEU A 13 2.55 26.26 1.50
CA LEU A 13 3.66 25.35 1.72
C LEU A 13 3.40 24.42 2.91
N LEU A 14 2.91 24.96 4.03
CA LEU A 14 2.58 24.16 5.21
C LEU A 14 1.51 23.12 4.88
N ILE A 15 0.45 23.49 4.17
CA ILE A 15 -0.60 22.57 3.74
C ILE A 15 -0.01 21.45 2.87
N ILE A 16 0.84 21.79 1.90
CA ILE A 16 1.49 20.81 1.02
C ILE A 16 2.37 19.85 1.83
N VAL A 17 3.17 20.35 2.77
CA VAL A 17 4.00 19.51 3.64
C VAL A 17 3.15 18.56 4.46
N LEU A 18 2.05 19.04 5.06
CA LEU A 18 1.14 18.19 5.83
C LEU A 18 0.50 17.08 4.99
N ILE A 19 0.05 17.42 3.77
CA ILE A 19 -0.51 16.43 2.83
C ILE A 19 0.56 15.40 2.45
N SER A 20 1.78 15.82 2.10
CA SER A 20 2.85 14.90 1.72
C SER A 20 3.29 14.00 2.87
N LEU A 21 3.30 14.48 4.12
CA LEU A 21 3.56 13.63 5.29
C LEU A 21 2.46 12.58 5.48
N LEU A 22 1.21 12.95 5.24
CA LEU A 22 0.08 12.03 5.32
C LEU A 22 0.14 10.98 4.20
N GLU A 23 0.42 11.37 2.96
CA GLU A 23 0.65 10.46 1.83
C GLU A 23 1.80 9.49 2.11
N LEU A 24 2.91 9.97 2.68
CA LEU A 24 4.05 9.14 3.06
C LEU A 24 3.68 8.13 4.15
N TYR A 25 2.92 8.56 5.15
CA TYR A 25 2.43 7.66 6.21
C TYR A 25 1.54 6.55 5.65
N PHE A 26 0.57 6.89 4.79
CA PHE A 26 -0.29 5.90 4.13
C PHE A 26 0.52 4.94 3.26
N SER A 27 1.46 5.47 2.48
CA SER A 27 2.32 4.65 1.61
C SER A 27 3.19 3.70 2.43
N TYR A 28 3.76 4.15 3.56
CA TYR A 28 4.50 3.31 4.48
C TYR A 28 3.63 2.19 5.07
N LYS A 29 2.40 2.52 5.50
CA LYS A 29 1.46 1.54 6.05
C LYS A 29 1.15 0.45 5.02
N VAL A 30 0.80 0.85 3.79
CA VAL A 30 0.51 -0.08 2.69
C VAL A 30 1.73 -0.92 2.34
N ALA A 31 2.91 -0.31 2.24
CA ALA A 31 4.16 -1.01 1.97
C ALA A 31 4.47 -2.08 3.02
N LYS A 32 4.13 -1.80 4.29
CA LYS A 32 4.34 -2.73 5.40
C LYS A 32 3.31 -3.87 5.41
N GLU A 33 2.03 -3.58 5.21
CA GLU A 33 0.93 -4.55 5.30
C GLU A 33 0.81 -5.46 4.07
N TYR A 34 1.18 -4.93 2.89
CA TYR A 34 1.09 -5.61 1.60
C TYR A 34 2.45 -5.82 0.94
N ALA A 35 3.49 -5.99 1.76
CA ALA A 35 4.86 -6.18 1.32
C ALA A 35 4.96 -7.31 0.28
N GLY A 36 5.64 -7.06 -0.82
CA GLY A 36 5.81 -8.03 -1.91
C GLY A 36 4.55 -8.37 -2.71
N ILE A 37 3.37 -7.85 -2.35
CA ILE A 37 2.12 -8.03 -3.10
C ILE A 37 1.76 -6.77 -3.87
N TYR A 38 1.82 -5.61 -3.22
CA TYR A 38 1.35 -4.35 -3.77
C TYR A 38 2.53 -3.47 -4.24
N GLU A 39 2.48 -2.99 -5.48
CA GLU A 39 3.54 -2.20 -6.12
C GLU A 39 3.50 -0.73 -5.70
N ILE A 40 3.72 -0.48 -4.40
CA ILE A 40 3.66 0.86 -3.81
C ILE A 40 4.66 1.85 -4.44
N GLY A 41 5.75 1.36 -5.03
CA GLY A 41 6.78 2.17 -5.68
C GLY A 41 6.25 3.06 -6.81
N ILE A 42 5.16 2.65 -7.47
CA ILE A 42 4.49 3.43 -8.53
C ILE A 42 3.95 4.77 -8.00
N PHE A 43 3.68 4.87 -6.69
CA PHE A 43 3.12 6.07 -6.07
C PHE A 43 4.20 7.09 -5.63
N LEU A 44 5.49 6.73 -5.64
CA LEU A 44 6.58 7.63 -5.23
C LEU A 44 6.64 8.98 -5.99
N PRO A 45 6.47 9.03 -7.33
CA PRO A 45 6.51 10.29 -8.08
C PRO A 45 5.43 11.28 -7.62
N PHE A 46 4.31 10.77 -7.13
CA PHE A 46 3.19 11.59 -6.72
C PHE A 46 3.38 12.22 -5.33
N ILE A 47 4.25 11.68 -4.48
CA ILE A 47 4.66 12.34 -3.22
C ILE A 47 5.49 13.60 -3.54
N ILE A 48 6.24 13.57 -4.64
CA ILE A 48 7.13 14.67 -5.06
C ILE A 48 6.36 15.74 -5.86
N GLN A 49 5.33 15.34 -6.60
CA GLN A 49 4.53 16.25 -7.44
C GLN A 49 4.05 17.55 -6.75
N PRO A 50 3.61 17.56 -5.47
CA PRO A 50 3.04 18.76 -4.86
C PRO A 50 4.08 19.88 -4.72
N PHE A 51 5.35 19.53 -4.54
CA PHE A 51 6.46 20.49 -4.47
C PHE A 51 6.77 21.13 -5.83
N ILE A 52 6.64 20.38 -6.92
CA ILE A 52 6.77 20.91 -8.28
C ILE A 52 5.61 21.89 -8.55
N TYR A 53 4.38 21.51 -8.21
CA TYR A 53 3.22 22.37 -8.36
C TYR A 53 3.29 23.62 -7.50
N TYR A 54 3.79 23.54 -6.26
CA TYR A 54 4.03 24.69 -5.41
C TYR A 54 4.91 25.74 -6.11
N LYS A 55 6.03 25.32 -6.71
CA LYS A 55 6.93 26.22 -7.45
C LYS A 55 6.22 26.88 -8.64
N LEU A 56 5.44 26.11 -9.40
CA LEU A 56 4.70 26.60 -10.56
C LEU A 56 3.56 27.56 -10.19
N LEU A 57 2.85 27.29 -9.09
CA LEU A 57 1.71 28.07 -8.60
C LEU A 57 2.08 29.55 -8.37
N PHE A 58 3.31 29.81 -7.93
CA PHE A 58 3.78 31.16 -7.60
C PHE A 58 4.72 31.78 -8.66
N LYS A 59 5.03 31.07 -9.76
CA LYS A 59 5.84 31.58 -10.87
C LYS A 59 5.01 32.35 -11.92
N VAL A 60 3.72 32.05 -12.03
CA VAL A 60 2.84 32.56 -13.11
C VAL A 60 1.85 33.61 -12.57
N GLN A 61 1.34 34.49 -13.44
CA GLN A 61 0.44 35.61 -13.13
C GLN A 61 -0.74 35.23 -12.20
N LYS A 62 -1.10 36.16 -11.30
CA LYS A 62 -2.09 35.96 -10.20
C LYS A 62 -3.51 35.61 -10.63
N THR A 63 -3.89 35.86 -11.89
CA THR A 63 -5.28 35.81 -12.37
C THR A 63 -5.97 34.46 -12.16
N TYR A 64 -5.21 33.35 -12.20
CA TYR A 64 -5.76 31.99 -12.09
C TYR A 64 -5.29 31.23 -10.84
N PHE A 65 -4.86 31.93 -9.79
CA PHE A 65 -4.29 31.29 -8.60
C PHE A 65 -5.28 30.33 -7.91
N LYS A 66 -6.54 30.77 -7.70
CA LYS A 66 -7.56 29.98 -6.99
C LYS A 66 -7.89 28.68 -7.71
N SER A 67 -8.19 28.74 -9.00
CA SER A 67 -8.55 27.54 -9.79
C SER A 67 -7.40 26.54 -9.88
N ARG A 68 -6.17 27.01 -10.08
CA ARG A 68 -4.98 26.13 -10.09
C ARG A 68 -4.73 25.47 -8.75
N PHE A 69 -4.87 26.22 -7.66
CA PHE A 69 -4.72 25.68 -6.33
C PHE A 69 -5.77 24.59 -6.03
N THR A 70 -7.03 24.79 -6.45
CA THR A 70 -8.08 23.77 -6.35
C THR A 70 -7.74 22.52 -7.15
N VAL A 71 -7.23 22.65 -8.39
CA VAL A 71 -6.83 21.51 -9.21
C VAL A 71 -5.68 20.73 -8.57
N VAL A 72 -4.67 21.40 -8.02
CA VAL A 72 -3.56 20.74 -7.32
C VAL A 72 -4.07 19.97 -6.10
N LEU A 73 -4.95 20.56 -5.30
CA LEU A 73 -5.57 19.86 -4.17
C LEU A 73 -6.35 18.63 -4.63
N LEU A 74 -7.16 18.74 -5.68
CA LEU A 74 -7.91 17.59 -6.22
C LEU A 74 -6.98 16.45 -6.66
N ILE A 75 -5.89 16.76 -7.38
CA ILE A 75 -4.91 15.76 -7.82
C ILE A 75 -4.19 15.11 -6.62
N SER A 76 -3.93 15.84 -5.54
CA SER A 76 -3.38 15.25 -4.31
C SER A 76 -4.35 14.28 -3.63
N PHE A 77 -5.67 14.50 -3.72
CA PHE A 77 -6.66 13.59 -3.15
C PHE A 77 -6.96 12.36 -4.01
N THR A 78 -6.74 12.41 -5.33
CA THR A 78 -7.02 11.25 -6.19
C THR A 78 -6.09 10.07 -5.89
N LEU A 79 -4.85 10.32 -5.46
CA LEU A 79 -3.89 9.28 -5.15
C LEU A 79 -4.31 8.38 -3.97
N PRO A 80 -4.59 8.91 -2.76
CA PRO A 80 -4.99 8.07 -1.63
C PRO A 80 -6.29 7.33 -1.93
N LEU A 81 -7.21 7.92 -2.70
CA LEU A 81 -8.40 7.23 -3.20
C LEU A 81 -8.04 6.07 -4.13
N THR A 82 -7.13 6.29 -5.09
CA THR A 82 -6.69 5.26 -6.03
C THR A 82 -6.07 4.09 -5.29
N ILE A 83 -5.15 4.35 -4.35
CA ILE A 83 -4.58 3.32 -3.48
C ILE A 83 -5.70 2.57 -2.77
N PHE A 84 -6.59 3.27 -2.06
CA PHE A 84 -7.67 2.67 -1.30
C PHE A 84 -8.54 1.69 -2.11
N PHE A 85 -8.92 2.05 -3.35
CA PHE A 85 -9.75 1.18 -4.19
C PHE A 85 -9.00 0.00 -4.83
N THR A 86 -7.68 0.09 -4.95
CA THR A 86 -6.85 -0.91 -5.63
C THR A 86 -6.13 -1.86 -4.67
N LEU A 87 -6.16 -1.58 -3.36
CA LEU A 87 -5.62 -2.47 -2.34
C LEU A 87 -6.16 -3.90 -2.45
N PRO A 88 -5.33 -4.92 -2.19
CA PRO A 88 -5.81 -6.28 -1.98
C PRO A 88 -6.80 -6.36 -0.82
N ASN A 89 -7.61 -7.42 -0.80
CA ASN A 89 -8.66 -7.57 0.21
C ASN A 89 -8.12 -8.13 1.52
N PHE A 90 -6.99 -8.83 1.46
CA PHE A 90 -6.35 -9.48 2.60
C PHE A 90 -4.89 -9.07 2.71
N THR A 91 -4.45 -8.82 3.93
CA THR A 91 -3.06 -8.60 4.35
C THR A 91 -2.39 -9.91 4.73
N TYR A 92 -1.06 -9.86 4.92
CA TYR A 92 -0.31 -11.03 5.40
C TYR A 92 -0.79 -11.53 6.77
N ASN A 93 -1.20 -10.64 7.66
CA ASN A 93 -1.68 -11.05 8.99
C ASN A 93 -3.09 -11.68 8.93
N GLU A 94 -3.97 -11.14 8.09
CA GLU A 94 -5.29 -11.74 7.85
C GLU A 94 -5.16 -13.11 7.16
N GLY A 95 -4.14 -13.31 6.32
CA GLY A 95 -3.84 -14.63 5.77
C GLY A 95 -3.50 -15.69 6.83
N LYS A 96 -2.90 -15.30 7.97
CA LYS A 96 -2.71 -16.23 9.10
C LYS A 96 -4.05 -16.69 9.67
N GLN A 97 -4.98 -15.77 9.84
CA GLN A 97 -6.33 -16.07 10.35
C GLN A 97 -7.07 -17.01 9.39
N LEU A 98 -6.96 -16.78 8.07
CA LEU A 98 -7.55 -17.67 7.07
C LEU A 98 -6.98 -19.10 7.14
N ILE A 99 -5.68 -19.26 7.43
CA ILE A 99 -5.07 -20.59 7.62
C ILE A 99 -5.55 -21.24 8.92
N GLU A 100 -5.65 -20.48 10.01
CA GLU A 100 -6.19 -20.97 11.29
C GLU A 100 -7.63 -21.47 11.12
N GLU A 101 -8.47 -20.72 10.39
CA GLU A 101 -9.83 -21.11 10.06
C GLU A 101 -9.87 -22.34 9.14
N TYR A 102 -9.02 -22.39 8.12
CA TYR A 102 -8.96 -23.50 7.15
C TYR A 102 -8.50 -24.81 7.79
N ALA A 103 -7.50 -24.76 8.67
CA ALA A 103 -6.94 -25.94 9.30
C ALA A 103 -7.89 -26.58 10.34
N HIS A 104 -9.00 -25.90 10.70
CA HIS A 104 -10.00 -26.35 11.69
C HIS A 104 -9.36 -26.96 12.94
N SER A 105 -8.21 -26.44 13.36
CA SER A 105 -7.32 -27.19 14.24
C SER A 105 -7.68 -27.00 15.71
N ASP A 106 -8.22 -28.05 16.32
CA ASP A 106 -8.25 -28.28 17.78
C ASP A 106 -6.84 -28.51 18.38
N GLY A 107 -5.79 -28.46 17.56
CA GLY A 107 -4.39 -28.67 17.94
C GLY A 107 -3.56 -27.39 18.00
N HIS A 108 -2.38 -27.47 18.62
CA HIS A 108 -1.42 -26.36 18.67
C HIS A 108 -0.84 -26.08 17.27
N LEU A 109 -1.32 -25.01 16.64
CA LEU A 109 -0.78 -24.43 15.42
C LEU A 109 0.26 -23.36 15.78
N VAL A 110 1.46 -23.44 15.20
CA VAL A 110 2.51 -22.44 15.38
C VAL A 110 3.00 -21.96 14.01
N PHE A 111 2.85 -20.67 13.71
CA PHE A 111 3.48 -20.05 12.56
C PHE A 111 4.98 -19.92 12.79
N ARG A 112 5.79 -20.36 11.82
CA ARG A 112 7.22 -20.13 11.85
C ARG A 112 7.55 -18.73 11.33
N ASP A 113 8.51 -18.09 11.98
CA ASP A 113 9.11 -16.87 11.45
C ASP A 113 10.01 -17.23 10.26
N ILE A 114 9.53 -16.89 9.07
CA ILE A 114 10.30 -16.95 7.83
C ILE A 114 10.88 -15.57 7.50
N SER A 115 11.86 -15.54 6.59
CA SER A 115 12.43 -14.27 6.14
C SER A 115 11.38 -13.47 5.37
N LYS A 116 11.41 -12.13 5.47
CA LYS A 116 10.45 -11.27 4.74
C LYS A 116 10.49 -11.44 3.22
N ASP A 117 11.65 -11.83 2.69
CA ASP A 117 11.82 -12.10 1.26
C ASP A 117 11.10 -13.39 0.83
N GLU A 118 10.79 -14.27 1.79
CA GLU A 118 10.05 -15.52 1.59
C GLU A 118 8.54 -15.40 1.89
N ASP A 119 8.07 -14.28 2.47
CA ASP A 119 6.66 -14.06 2.83
C ASP A 119 5.70 -14.12 1.63
N THR A 120 6.23 -14.04 0.40
CA THR A 120 5.43 -14.11 -0.83
C THR A 120 6.08 -15.00 -1.88
N LYS A 121 5.26 -15.68 -2.68
CA LYS A 121 5.71 -16.51 -3.82
C LYS A 121 4.95 -16.11 -5.08
N ALA A 122 5.62 -16.21 -6.23
CA ALA A 122 5.00 -15.96 -7.51
C ALA A 122 3.98 -17.06 -7.83
N ILE A 123 2.81 -16.66 -8.36
CA ILE A 123 1.74 -17.59 -8.73
C ILE A 123 1.31 -17.36 -10.18
N CYS A 124 0.97 -18.44 -10.87
CA CYS A 124 0.29 -18.38 -12.16
C CYS A 124 -1.22 -18.36 -11.90
N ASN A 125 -1.97 -17.47 -12.55
CA ASN A 125 -3.44 -17.34 -12.47
C ASN A 125 -3.99 -16.49 -11.29
N ASN A 126 -3.30 -15.41 -10.90
CA ASN A 126 -3.91 -14.42 -10.02
C ASN A 126 -4.99 -13.62 -10.79
N PRO A 127 -6.14 -13.28 -10.19
CA PRO A 127 -7.05 -12.32 -10.80
C PRO A 127 -6.33 -11.01 -11.04
N SER A 128 -6.47 -10.46 -12.25
CA SER A 128 -5.82 -9.18 -12.59
C SER A 128 -6.40 -8.05 -11.75
N ARG A 129 -5.53 -7.33 -11.01
CA ARG A 129 -5.88 -6.11 -10.28
C ARG A 129 -4.76 -5.09 -10.45
N LEU A 130 -5.13 -3.82 -10.59
CA LEU A 130 -4.16 -2.74 -10.76
C LEU A 130 -3.21 -2.67 -9.56
N PHE A 131 -1.92 -2.54 -9.85
CA PHE A 131 -0.84 -2.40 -8.85
C PHE A 131 -0.65 -3.60 -7.90
N VAL A 132 -1.31 -4.72 -8.20
CA VAL A 132 -1.14 -5.98 -7.48
C VAL A 132 -0.30 -6.91 -8.34
N SER A 133 0.80 -7.40 -7.78
CA SER A 133 1.67 -8.37 -8.44
C SER A 133 1.05 -9.77 -8.45
N ASP A 134 1.50 -10.62 -9.36
CA ASP A 134 1.11 -12.04 -9.46
C ASP A 134 1.79 -12.88 -8.37
N ARG A 135 1.49 -12.55 -7.12
CA ARG A 135 2.10 -13.16 -5.93
C ARG A 135 1.03 -13.51 -4.90
N ALA A 136 1.29 -14.56 -4.14
CA ALA A 136 0.51 -14.99 -2.99
C ALA A 136 1.36 -14.89 -1.71
N TYR A 137 0.70 -14.74 -0.57
CA TYR A 137 1.37 -14.85 0.73
C TYR A 137 1.72 -16.31 1.00
N TYR A 138 2.91 -16.55 1.52
CA TYR A 138 3.43 -17.88 1.83
C TYR A 138 3.65 -18.03 3.33
N TYR A 139 3.29 -19.20 3.85
CA TYR A 139 3.37 -19.50 5.28
C TYR A 139 3.94 -20.90 5.49
N GLU A 140 4.81 -21.02 6.49
CA GLU A 140 5.24 -22.29 7.07
C GLU A 140 4.64 -22.39 8.47
N ILE A 141 3.87 -23.44 8.72
CA ILE A 141 3.29 -23.72 10.03
C ILE A 141 3.76 -25.07 10.55
N GLN A 142 3.74 -25.21 11.87
CA GLN A 142 3.88 -26.50 12.53
C GLN A 142 2.53 -26.89 13.12
N LEU A 143 1.96 -27.99 12.64
CA LEU A 143 0.70 -28.56 13.09
C LEU A 143 0.96 -29.97 13.64
N ASN A 144 0.68 -30.18 14.93
CA ASN A 144 0.89 -31.48 15.59
C ASN A 144 2.30 -32.07 15.39
N GLY A 145 3.32 -31.20 15.36
CA GLY A 145 4.72 -31.58 15.17
C GLY A 145 5.15 -31.78 13.71
N LYS A 146 4.24 -31.71 12.74
CA LYS A 146 4.54 -31.77 11.30
C LYS A 146 4.58 -30.38 10.70
N ASN A 147 5.47 -30.17 9.73
CA ASN A 147 5.51 -28.92 8.98
C ASN A 147 4.50 -28.98 7.85
N GLU A 148 3.74 -27.92 7.70
CA GLU A 148 2.81 -27.73 6.60
C GLU A 148 3.03 -26.35 5.98
N PHE A 149 2.77 -26.26 4.68
CA PHE A 149 3.07 -25.08 3.89
C PHE A 149 1.82 -24.61 3.18
N PHE A 150 1.57 -23.29 3.21
CA PHE A 150 0.34 -22.72 2.70
C PHE A 150 0.61 -21.50 1.83
N LEU A 151 -0.23 -21.33 0.81
CA LEU A 151 -0.39 -20.11 0.05
C LEU A 151 -1.74 -19.49 0.34
N VAL A 152 -1.78 -18.17 0.48
CA VAL A 152 -3.01 -17.39 0.60
C VAL A 152 -3.05 -16.34 -0.49
N ASN A 153 -4.12 -16.39 -1.29
CA ASN A 153 -4.33 -15.40 -2.33
C ASN A 153 -4.82 -14.07 -1.71
N PRO A 154 -4.10 -12.95 -1.92
CA PRO A 154 -4.40 -11.67 -1.27
C PRO A 154 -5.67 -10.98 -1.80
N LEU A 155 -6.19 -11.41 -2.96
CA LEU A 155 -7.40 -10.87 -3.57
C LEU A 155 -8.64 -11.67 -3.19
N THR A 156 -8.54 -12.99 -3.21
CA THR A 156 -9.70 -13.89 -3.03
C THR A 156 -9.80 -14.48 -1.63
N GLY A 157 -8.71 -14.47 -0.86
CA GLY A 157 -8.64 -15.16 0.44
C GLY A 157 -8.56 -16.68 0.30
N ARG A 158 -8.43 -17.21 -0.92
CA ARG A 158 -8.30 -18.65 -1.14
C ARG A 158 -7.01 -19.16 -0.51
N VAL A 159 -7.16 -20.15 0.36
CA VAL A 159 -6.06 -20.90 0.98
C VAL A 159 -5.77 -22.14 0.14
N GLU A 160 -4.49 -22.41 -0.12
CA GLU A 160 -4.01 -23.60 -0.81
C GLU A 160 -2.87 -24.24 0.00
N GLN A 161 -3.02 -25.53 0.31
CA GLN A 161 -1.98 -26.30 1.00
C GLN A 161 -1.01 -26.87 -0.04
N LEU A 162 0.29 -26.73 0.22
CA LEU A 162 1.34 -27.26 -0.62
C LEU A 162 1.82 -28.62 -0.12
N LEU A 163 2.21 -29.50 -1.04
CA LEU A 163 2.75 -30.82 -0.71
C LEU A 163 4.16 -30.74 -0.12
N ASP A 164 4.97 -29.80 -0.63
CA ASP A 164 6.36 -29.60 -0.26
C ASP A 164 6.68 -28.11 -0.10
N LYS A 165 7.82 -27.81 0.52
CA LYS A 165 8.35 -26.45 0.65
C LYS A 165 8.60 -25.83 -0.74
N TYR A 166 8.18 -24.58 -0.93
CA TYR A 166 8.30 -23.84 -2.19
C TYR A 166 9.68 -23.22 -2.40
#